data_AF-A0A2G1XVZ1-F1
#
_entry.id   AF-A0A2G1XVZ1-F1
#
_cell.length_a   1.000
_cell.length_b   1.000
_cell.length_c   1.000
_cell.angle_alpha   90.00
_cell.angle_beta   90.00
_cell.angle_gamma   90.00
#
_symmetry.space_group_name_H-M   'P 1'
#
loop_
_entity.id
_entity.type
_entity.pdbx_description
1 polymer ?
#
loop_
_entity_poly.entity_id
_entity_poly.type
_entity_poly.pdbx_seq_one_letter_code
_entity_poly.pdbx_strand_id
1 'polypeptide(L)'
;MVYIGMIFQYNTDNGTGLIMLSDGAQKTFTSDDWIDSTNTPTVGQKIAYIDNTNDIQVRVASEDDINDTVSDKEESTSVDEHLEHFVSIGFKLVKDTINNEIRTVILRSFATGESQEVIITKKDSKTTIVETINGKTIS
;
A
#
# COMPACT_ATOMS: atom_id res chain seq x y z
N MET A 1 15.90 7.21 -6.10
CA MET A 1 14.61 7.93 -6.16
C MET A 1 14.12 8.07 -4.73
N VAL A 2 13.54 9.21 -4.35
CA VAL A 2 13.00 9.41 -3.00
C VAL A 2 11.53 9.02 -3.01
N TYR A 3 11.10 8.25 -2.02
CA TYR A 3 9.74 7.77 -1.85
C TYR A 3 9.19 8.25 -0.51
N ILE A 4 7.87 8.41 -0.43
CA ILE A 4 7.18 8.77 0.81
C ILE A 4 6.48 7.53 1.36
N GLY A 5 6.57 7.36 2.68
CA GLY A 5 5.84 6.34 3.42
C GLY A 5 5.47 6.81 4.81
N MET A 6 4.89 5.91 5.58
CA MET A 6 4.56 6.13 6.98
C MET A 6 5.11 4.97 7.83
N ILE A 7 5.68 5.27 8.99
CA ILE A 7 6.06 4.23 9.94
C ILE A 7 4.78 3.58 10.48
N PHE A 8 4.54 2.32 10.12
CA PHE A 8 3.40 1.53 10.56
C PHE A 8 3.67 0.82 11.88
N GLN A 9 4.89 0.32 12.05
CA GLN A 9 5.36 -0.34 13.27
C GLN A 9 6.81 0.01 13.52
N TYR A 10 7.20 0.11 14.78
CA TYR A 10 8.60 0.24 15.19
C TYR A 10 8.80 -0.43 16.54
N ASN A 11 9.76 -1.33 16.62
CA ASN A 11 10.15 -2.02 17.84
C ASN A 11 11.47 -1.43 18.34
N THR A 12 11.42 -0.73 19.47
CA THR A 12 12.56 -0.06 20.09
C THR A 12 13.58 -1.03 20.67
N ASP A 13 13.20 -2.27 20.99
CA ASP A 13 14.08 -3.24 21.63
C ASP A 13 15.08 -3.85 20.64
N ASN A 14 14.67 -4.01 19.38
CA ASN A 14 15.50 -4.61 18.33
C ASN A 14 15.78 -3.65 17.16
N GLY A 15 15.30 -2.41 17.22
CA GLY A 15 15.52 -1.38 16.21
C GLY A 15 14.88 -1.67 14.86
N THR A 16 13.88 -2.55 14.78
CA THR A 16 13.22 -2.92 13.51
C THR A 16 11.90 -2.19 13.34
N GLY A 17 11.58 -1.78 12.11
CA GLY A 17 10.33 -1.12 11.79
C GLY A 17 9.76 -1.53 10.43
N LEU A 18 8.49 -1.16 10.24
CA LEU A 18 7.77 -1.34 9.00
C LEU A 18 7.30 0.02 8.48
N ILE A 19 7.61 0.29 7.23
CA ILE A 19 7.09 1.40 6.44
C ILE A 19 5.87 0.89 5.68
N MET A 20 4.75 1.58 5.79
CA MET A 20 3.59 1.40 4.93
C MET A 20 3.68 2.40 3.78
N LEU A 21 3.55 1.86 2.58
CA LEU A 21 3.53 2.61 1.32
C LEU A 21 2.08 2.98 0.95
N SER A 22 1.91 3.87 -0.03
CA SER A 22 0.58 4.33 -0.47
C SER A 22 -0.27 3.22 -1.10
N ASP A 23 0.36 2.19 -1.66
CA ASP A 23 -0.28 0.97 -2.19
C ASP A 23 -0.63 -0.06 -1.10
N GLY A 24 -0.35 0.24 0.17
CA GLY A 24 -0.54 -0.67 1.30
C GLY A 24 0.56 -1.73 1.44
N ALA A 25 1.53 -1.79 0.51
CA ALA A 25 2.69 -2.64 0.66
C ALA A 25 3.51 -2.21 1.87
N GLN A 26 4.20 -3.20 2.45
CA GLN A 26 4.99 -3.00 3.65
C GLN A 26 6.45 -3.26 3.34
N LYS A 27 7.30 -2.41 3.90
CA LYS A 27 8.74 -2.53 3.76
C LYS A 27 9.43 -2.45 5.10
N THR A 28 10.35 -3.37 5.34
CA THR A 28 11.13 -3.40 6.58
C THR A 28 12.29 -2.40 6.50
N PHE A 29 12.57 -1.76 7.63
CA PHE A 29 13.79 -1.00 7.88
C PHE A 29 14.32 -1.30 9.29
N THR A 30 15.56 -0.94 9.53
CA THR A 30 16.27 -1.09 10.80
C THR A 30 16.77 0.28 11.28
N SER A 31 17.25 0.35 12.52
CA SER A 31 17.85 1.55 13.08
C SER A 31 19.10 2.01 12.31
N ASP A 32 19.80 1.08 11.64
CA ASP A 32 20.98 1.40 10.84
C ASP A 32 20.61 2.14 9.55
N ASP A 33 19.38 1.94 9.07
CA ASP A 33 18.82 2.61 7.90
C ASP A 33 18.37 4.05 8.24
N TRP A 34 18.24 4.39 9.52
CA TRP A 34 17.75 5.69 9.98
C TRP A 34 18.87 6.74 9.99
N ILE A 35 18.84 7.66 9.03
CA ILE A 35 19.89 8.68 8.84
C ILE A 35 19.55 10.03 9.50
N ASP A 36 18.38 10.17 10.14
CA ASP A 36 17.96 11.39 10.80
C ASP A 36 18.43 11.43 12.26
N SER A 37 19.44 12.26 12.55
CA SER A 37 19.99 12.42 13.90
C SER A 37 19.14 13.30 14.83
N THR A 38 18.09 13.94 14.30
CA THR A 38 17.28 14.93 15.03
C THR A 38 15.96 14.37 15.54
N ASN A 39 15.43 13.37 14.83
CA ASN A 39 14.16 12.73 15.15
C ASN A 39 14.36 11.25 15.47
N THR A 40 13.44 10.69 16.25
CA THR A 40 13.40 9.24 16.51
C THR A 40 12.25 8.60 15.72
N PRO A 41 12.43 7.36 15.20
CA PRO A 41 11.38 6.68 14.47
C PRO A 41 10.14 6.49 15.35
N THR A 42 8.99 7.01 14.90
CA THR A 42 7.73 6.95 15.66
C THR A 42 6.59 6.45 14.77
N VAL A 43 5.73 5.57 15.28
CA VAL A 43 4.55 5.09 14.54
C VAL A 43 3.64 6.24 14.14
N GLY A 44 3.16 6.24 12.90
CA GLY A 44 2.37 7.30 12.28
C GLY A 44 3.19 8.43 11.66
N GLN A 45 4.52 8.40 11.81
CA GLN A 45 5.40 9.44 11.26
C GLN A 45 5.56 9.27 9.75
N LYS A 46 5.36 10.37 9.01
CA LYS A 46 5.68 10.44 7.59
C LYS A 46 7.19 10.51 7.41
N ILE A 47 7.69 9.65 6.53
CA ILE A 47 9.12 9.50 6.26
C ILE A 47 9.38 9.58 4.76
N ALA A 48 10.57 10.08 4.43
CA ALA A 48 11.15 9.93 3.12
C ALA A 48 12.15 8.77 3.19
N TYR A 49 12.13 7.88 2.20
CA TYR A 49 13.14 6.84 2.08
C TYR A 49 13.72 6.74 0.68
N ILE A 50 14.99 6.34 0.62
CA ILE A 50 15.71 6.05 -0.62
C ILE A 50 15.96 4.55 -0.63
N ASP A 51 15.49 3.88 -1.67
CA ASP A 51 15.72 2.47 -1.89
C ASP A 51 16.77 2.27 -2.98
N ASN A 52 17.94 1.79 -2.59
CA ASN A 52 19.01 1.40 -3.51
C ASN A 52 19.15 -0.13 -3.48
N THR A 53 19.82 -0.70 -4.49
CA THR A 53 19.92 -2.17 -4.67
C THR A 53 20.38 -2.94 -3.42
N ASN A 54 21.15 -2.31 -2.54
CA ASN A 54 21.73 -2.95 -1.35
C ASN A 54 21.48 -2.19 -0.04
N ASP A 55 20.79 -1.05 -0.06
CA ASP A 55 20.71 -0.15 1.08
C ASP A 55 19.40 0.64 1.08
N ILE A 56 18.84 0.84 2.26
CA ILE A 56 17.69 1.71 2.46
C ILE A 56 18.08 2.83 3.42
N GLN A 57 17.75 4.06 3.05
CA GLN A 57 18.00 5.22 3.91
C GLN A 57 16.67 5.86 4.25
N VAL A 58 16.42 6.08 5.53
CA VAL A 58 15.14 6.54 6.07
C VAL A 58 15.36 7.80 6.90
N ARG A 59 14.52 8.81 6.68
CA ARG A 59 14.48 10.04 7.47
C ARG A 59 13.08 10.61 7.54
N VAL A 60 12.85 11.57 8.43
CA VAL A 60 11.60 12.33 8.41
C VAL A 60 11.46 13.07 7.08
N ALA A 61 10.27 13.03 6.50
CA ALA A 61 9.97 13.76 5.27
C ALA A 61 9.96 15.26 5.55
N SER A 62 10.70 16.04 4.76
CA SER A 62 10.63 17.50 4.78
C SER A 62 9.41 17.98 3.99
N GLU A 63 9.06 19.26 4.14
CA GLU A 63 8.04 19.88 3.29
C GLU A 63 8.43 19.82 1.81
N ASP A 64 9.73 19.96 1.49
CA ASP A 64 10.23 19.83 0.13
C ASP A 64 10.04 18.41 -0.40
N ASP A 65 10.24 17.35 0.38
CA ASP A 65 9.99 15.98 -0.10
C ASP A 65 8.50 15.72 -0.38
N ILE A 66 7.62 16.35 0.40
CA ILE A 66 6.16 16.23 0.26
C ILE A 66 5.66 17.07 -0.93
N ASN A 67 6.34 18.17 -1.25
CA ASN A 67 5.97 19.07 -2.34
C ASN A 67 6.65 18.71 -3.67
N ASP A 68 7.85 18.13 -3.61
CA ASP A 68 8.65 17.62 -4.73
C ASP A 68 8.51 16.10 -4.89
N THR A 69 7.61 15.47 -4.14
CA THR A 69 7.06 14.20 -4.61
C THR A 69 6.52 14.46 -6.00
N VAL A 70 7.09 13.76 -6.98
CA VAL A 70 6.34 13.27 -8.13
C VAL A 70 5.02 12.81 -7.54
N SER A 71 3.96 13.63 -7.68
CA SER A 71 2.59 13.32 -7.26
C SER A 71 2.46 11.84 -7.44
N ASP A 72 2.24 11.12 -6.33
CA ASP A 72 2.23 9.65 -6.21
C ASP A 72 2.21 9.11 -7.60
N LYS A 73 3.34 8.55 -8.07
CA LYS A 73 3.41 7.85 -9.35
C LYS A 73 2.00 7.37 -9.58
N GLU A 74 1.28 7.96 -10.55
CA GLU A 74 0.07 7.33 -11.03
C GLU A 74 0.60 6.06 -11.74
N GLU A 75 1.29 5.16 -11.03
CA GLU A 75 0.86 3.80 -10.94
C GLU A 75 -0.62 3.89 -10.56
N SER A 76 -1.41 4.19 -11.58
CA SER A 76 -2.56 3.40 -11.92
C SER A 76 -2.14 1.96 -11.69
N THR A 77 -2.21 1.52 -10.42
CA THR A 77 -2.22 0.12 -10.08
C THR A 77 -3.40 -0.39 -10.88
N SER A 78 -3.04 -1.10 -11.93
CA SER A 78 -4.01 -1.49 -12.94
C SER A 78 -5.01 -2.40 -12.25
N VAL A 79 -6.22 -2.52 -12.80
CA VAL A 79 -7.16 -3.51 -12.31
C VAL A 79 -6.52 -4.90 -12.27
N ASP A 80 -5.56 -5.16 -13.16
CA ASP A 80 -4.82 -6.40 -13.27
C ASP A 80 -3.83 -6.61 -12.10
N GLU A 81 -3.11 -5.59 -11.65
CA GLU A 81 -2.22 -5.72 -10.47
C GLU A 81 -3.01 -5.99 -9.18
N HIS A 82 -4.15 -5.31 -8.99
CA HIS A 82 -5.02 -5.63 -7.86
C HIS A 82 -5.62 -7.02 -7.97
N LEU A 83 -6.05 -7.43 -9.17
CA LEU A 83 -6.54 -8.77 -9.43
C LEU A 83 -5.49 -9.83 -9.08
N GLU A 84 -4.24 -9.66 -9.53
CA GLU A 84 -3.12 -10.56 -9.21
C GLU A 84 -2.87 -10.62 -7.71
N HIS A 85 -2.86 -9.48 -7.03
CA HIS A 85 -2.71 -9.41 -5.57
C HIS A 85 -3.79 -10.24 -4.85
N PHE A 86 -5.08 -9.97 -5.12
CA PHE A 86 -6.18 -10.67 -4.44
C PHE A 86 -6.22 -12.17 -4.78
N VAL A 87 -5.88 -12.55 -6.01
CA VAL A 87 -5.75 -13.96 -6.40
C VAL A 87 -4.62 -14.64 -5.62
N SER A 88 -3.48 -13.97 -5.44
CA SER A 88 -2.33 -14.53 -4.72
C SER A 88 -2.63 -14.85 -3.25
N ILE A 89 -3.51 -14.08 -2.61
CA ILE A 89 -3.95 -14.30 -1.22
C ILE A 89 -5.21 -15.18 -1.11
N GLY A 90 -5.65 -15.79 -2.21
CA GLY A 90 -6.67 -16.84 -2.22
C GLY A 90 -8.09 -16.40 -2.60
N PHE A 91 -8.29 -15.17 -3.08
CA PHE A 91 -9.56 -14.79 -3.68
C PHE A 91 -9.72 -15.42 -5.07
N LYS A 92 -10.95 -15.76 -5.42
CA LYS A 92 -11.32 -16.26 -6.73
C LYS A 92 -12.04 -15.18 -7.50
N LEU A 93 -11.62 -14.96 -8.75
CA LEU A 93 -12.32 -14.09 -9.67
C LEU A 93 -13.73 -14.65 -9.92
N VAL A 94 -14.76 -13.86 -9.65
CA VAL A 94 -16.17 -14.21 -9.87
C VAL A 94 -16.71 -13.54 -11.12
N LYS A 95 -16.31 -12.28 -11.34
CA LYS A 95 -16.78 -11.49 -12.47
C LYS A 95 -15.73 -10.47 -12.88
N ASP A 96 -15.51 -10.35 -14.19
CA ASP A 96 -14.76 -9.26 -14.80
C ASP A 96 -15.62 -8.74 -15.95
N THR A 97 -16.01 -7.46 -15.89
CA THR A 97 -16.87 -6.85 -16.90
C THR A 97 -16.43 -5.44 -17.21
N ILE A 98 -16.54 -5.06 -18.47
CA ILE A 98 -16.29 -3.71 -18.94
C ILE A 98 -17.59 -3.15 -19.51
N ASN A 99 -18.05 -2.02 -18.99
CA ASN A 99 -19.25 -1.32 -19.47
C ASN A 99 -18.99 0.19 -19.49
N ASN A 100 -19.19 0.84 -20.64
CA ASN A 100 -18.96 2.28 -20.81
C ASN A 100 -17.62 2.76 -20.22
N GLU A 101 -16.52 2.10 -20.60
CA GLU A 101 -15.14 2.41 -20.14
C GLU A 101 -14.90 2.18 -18.64
N ILE A 102 -15.89 1.64 -17.91
CA ILE A 102 -15.74 1.23 -16.52
C ILE A 102 -15.47 -0.27 -16.48
N ARG A 103 -14.28 -0.67 -16.02
CA ARG A 103 -13.97 -2.07 -15.70
C ARG A 103 -14.36 -2.34 -14.25
N THR A 104 -15.15 -3.37 -14.02
CA THR A 104 -15.54 -3.85 -12.70
C THR A 104 -15.12 -5.30 -12.56
N VAL A 105 -14.25 -5.56 -11.58
CA VAL A 105 -13.78 -6.87 -11.18
C VAL A 105 -14.34 -7.20 -9.80
N ILE A 106 -14.91 -8.38 -9.66
CA ILE A 106 -15.46 -8.89 -8.40
C ILE A 106 -14.72 -10.18 -8.08
N LEU A 107 -14.07 -10.22 -6.93
CA LEU A 107 -13.45 -11.42 -6.38
C LEU A 107 -14.12 -11.83 -5.09
N ARG A 108 -14.10 -13.13 -4.78
CA ARG A 108 -14.60 -13.68 -3.52
C ARG A 108 -13.64 -14.67 -2.91
N SER A 109 -13.51 -14.65 -1.59
CA SER A 109 -12.86 -15.70 -0.82
C SER A 109 -13.84 -16.27 0.20
N PHE A 110 -13.63 -17.54 0.53
CA PHE A 110 -14.33 -18.21 1.62
C PHE A 110 -13.26 -18.83 2.51
N ALA A 111 -12.83 -18.08 3.51
CA ALA A 111 -11.84 -18.51 4.48
C ALA A 111 -12.49 -18.53 5.86
N THR A 112 -12.20 -19.58 6.65
CA THR A 112 -12.56 -19.66 8.08
C THR A 112 -14.03 -19.39 8.42
N GLY A 113 -14.96 -19.70 7.52
CA GLY A 113 -16.41 -19.52 7.73
C GLY A 113 -16.94 -18.11 7.43
N GLU A 114 -16.09 -17.20 6.95
CA GLU A 114 -16.48 -15.86 6.52
C GLU A 114 -16.45 -15.76 5.00
N SER A 115 -17.46 -15.11 4.42
CA SER A 115 -17.46 -14.76 3.00
C SER A 115 -16.88 -13.38 2.82
N GLN A 116 -15.77 -13.26 2.09
CA GLN A 116 -15.18 -11.97 1.75
C GLN A 116 -15.42 -11.68 0.27
N GLU A 117 -15.75 -10.45 -0.07
CA GLU A 117 -15.92 -9.99 -1.44
C GLU A 117 -15.16 -8.68 -1.64
N VAL A 118 -14.43 -8.61 -2.75
CA VAL A 118 -13.66 -7.45 -3.18
C VAL A 118 -14.20 -7.00 -4.52
N ILE A 119 -14.55 -5.73 -4.63
CA ILE A 119 -15.01 -5.09 -5.86
C ILE A 119 -13.98 -4.03 -6.26
N ILE A 120 -13.28 -4.27 -7.36
CA ILE A 120 -12.33 -3.32 -7.96
C ILE A 120 -13.03 -2.67 -9.13
N THR A 121 -13.16 -1.35 -9.10
CA THR A 121 -13.76 -0.56 -10.18
C THR A 121 -12.74 0.42 -10.71
N LYS A 122 -12.44 0.38 -12.01
CA LYS A 122 -11.68 1.40 -12.71
C LYS A 122 -12.62 2.23 -13.56
N LYS A 123 -12.63 3.54 -13.32
CA LYS A 123 -13.30 4.53 -14.15
C LYS A 123 -12.30 5.65 -14.43
N ASP A 124 -12.06 5.93 -15.70
CA ASP A 124 -11.04 6.89 -16.14
C ASP A 124 -9.68 6.53 -15.53
N SER A 125 -8.97 7.48 -14.91
CA SER A 125 -7.72 7.24 -14.17
C SER A 125 -7.93 6.68 -12.75
N LYS A 126 -9.16 6.64 -12.24
CA LYS A 126 -9.44 6.31 -10.84
C LYS A 126 -9.78 4.84 -10.63
N THR A 127 -8.96 4.14 -9.84
CA THR A 127 -9.28 2.82 -9.30
C THR A 127 -9.97 2.99 -7.94
N THR A 128 -11.04 2.25 -7.69
CA THR A 128 -11.75 2.19 -6.40
C THR A 128 -11.85 0.73 -5.98
N ILE A 129 -11.52 0.44 -4.72
CA ILE A 129 -11.60 -0.92 -4.16
C ILE A 129 -12.58 -0.87 -3.00
N VAL A 130 -13.54 -1.79 -3.01
CA VAL A 130 -14.50 -1.97 -1.93
C VAL A 130 -14.40 -3.39 -1.43
N GLU A 131 -14.04 -3.53 -0.16
CA GLU A 131 -13.94 -4.84 0.51
C GLU A 131 -15.13 -5.04 1.44
N THR A 132 -15.68 -6.25 1.45
CA THR A 132 -16.77 -6.63 2.35
C THR A 132 -16.49 -7.97 3.01
N ILE A 133 -16.83 -8.08 4.29
CA ILE A 133 -16.79 -9.33 5.06
C ILE A 133 -18.21 -9.63 5.53
N ASN A 134 -18.73 -10.81 5.18
CA ASN A 134 -20.10 -11.23 5.48
C ASN A 134 -21.16 -10.19 5.05
N GLY A 135 -20.90 -9.53 3.91
CA GLY A 135 -21.77 -8.49 3.34
C GLY A 135 -21.67 -7.11 4.01
N LYS A 136 -20.75 -6.91 4.96
CA LYS A 136 -20.47 -5.60 5.57
C LYS A 136 -19.21 -4.99 4.99
N THR A 137 -19.30 -3.76 4.49
CA THR A 137 -18.14 -2.99 4.04
C THR A 137 -17.19 -2.73 5.20
N ILE A 138 -15.93 -3.07 5.01
CA ILE A 138 -14.83 -2.74 5.91
C ILE A 138 -14.12 -1.52 5.33
N SER A 139 -14.02 -0.46 6.14
CA SER A 139 -13.39 0.82 5.79
C SER A 139 -11.93 0.83 6.18
#